data_AF-A0A0F9TIZ1-F1
#
_entry.id   AF-A0A0F9TIZ1-F1
#
_cell.length_a   1.000
_cell.length_b   1.000
_cell.length_c   1.000
_cell.angle_alpha   90.00
_cell.angle_beta   90.00
_cell.angle_gamma   90.00
#
_symmetry.space_group_name_H-M   'P 1'
#
loop_
_entity.id
_entity.type
_entity.pdbx_description
1 polymer ?
#
loop_
_entity_poly.entity_id
_entity_poly.type
_entity_poly.pdbx_seq_one_letter_code
_entity_poly.pdbx_strand_id
1 'polypeptide(L)' 'MIKEITIYTVICDNCGVDSNANGEYIGWNDLEYAESLASEDDWIKDIDKHYCNDCYNYDDEDNLIINKG' A
#
# COMPACT_ATOMS: atom_id res chain seq x y z
N MET A 1 -2.67 -22.64 22.91
CA MET A 1 -3.27 -21.36 23.31
C MET A 1 -3.52 -20.59 22.02
N ILE A 2 -4.72 -20.04 21.84
CA ILE A 2 -5.08 -19.22 20.67
C ILE A 2 -5.33 -17.81 21.21
N LYS A 3 -4.79 -16.80 20.53
CA LYS A 3 -4.91 -15.39 20.92
C LYS A 3 -5.23 -14.55 19.69
N GLU A 4 -6.17 -13.64 19.84
CA GLU A 4 -6.47 -12.61 18.83
C GLU A 4 -5.38 -11.52 18.87
N ILE A 5 -4.96 -11.08 17.68
CA ILE A 5 -3.98 -10.00 17.50
C ILE A 5 -4.49 -9.01 16.45
N THR A 6 -4.06 -7.76 16.58
CA THR A 6 -4.23 -6.73 15.55
C THR A 6 -2.95 -6.66 14.73
N ILE A 7 -3.10 -6.51 13.42
CA ILE A 7 -2.01 -6.26 12.46
C ILE A 7 -2.44 -5.12 11.54
N TYR A 8 -1.46 -4.49 10.89
CA TYR A 8 -1.62 -3.41 9.92
C TYR A 8 -1.27 -3.92 8.52
N THR A 9 -2.06 -3.53 7.53
CA THR A 9 -1.77 -3.74 6.11
C THR A 9 -2.11 -2.46 5.36
N VAL A 10 -1.42 -2.20 4.26
CA VAL A 10 -1.69 -1.05 3.41
C VAL A 10 -2.71 -1.46 2.35
N ILE A 11 -3.80 -0.70 2.28
CA ILE A 11 -4.85 -0.91 1.29
C ILE A 11 -4.78 0.23 0.27
N CYS A 12 -4.86 -0.10 -1.01
CA CYS A 12 -4.88 0.92 -2.06
C CYS A 12 -6.20 1.72 -1.98
N ASP A 13 -6.10 3.03 -1.83
CA ASP A 13 -7.25 3.94 -1.78
C ASP A 13 -8.02 4.05 -3.10
N ASN A 14 -7.47 3.53 -4.21
CA ASN A 14 -8.14 3.51 -5.51
C ASN A 14 -8.84 2.17 -5.80
N CYS A 15 -8.09 1.06 -5.84
CA CYS A 15 -8.64 -0.25 -6.22
C CYS A 15 -8.99 -1.16 -5.03
N GLY A 16 -8.61 -0.79 -3.79
CA GLY A 16 -8.85 -1.60 -2.60
C GLY A 16 -7.97 -2.85 -2.48
N VAL A 17 -6.97 -3.03 -3.35
CA VAL A 17 -6.03 -4.15 -3.23
C VAL A 17 -5.22 -4.03 -1.94
N ASP A 18 -4.97 -5.17 -1.30
CA ASP A 18 -4.08 -5.28 -0.15
C ASP A 18 -2.63 -5.38 -0.63
N SER A 19 -1.69 -4.63 -0.03
CA SER A 19 -0.27 -4.67 -0.39
C SER A 19 0.37 -6.04 -0.22
N ASN A 20 -0.25 -6.92 0.56
CA ASN A 20 0.18 -8.28 0.80
C ASN A 20 -0.67 -9.33 0.06
N ALA A 21 -1.60 -8.94 -0.83
CA ALA A 21 -2.55 -9.86 -1.49
C ALA A 21 -1.89 -11.04 -2.22
N ASN A 22 -0.66 -10.85 -2.71
CA ASN A 22 0.14 -11.86 -3.41
C ASN A 22 1.35 -12.35 -2.60
N GLY A 23 1.48 -11.94 -1.33
CA GLY A 23 2.61 -12.26 -0.46
C GLY A 23 2.38 -13.47 0.44
N GLU A 24 3.41 -13.82 1.22
CA GLU A 24 3.34 -14.87 2.24
C GLU A 24 2.80 -14.34 3.59
N TYR A 25 2.72 -13.02 3.73
CA TYR A 25 2.29 -12.33 4.94
C TYR A 25 0.89 -11.72 4.75
N ILE A 26 0.21 -11.41 5.85
CA ILE A 26 -1.12 -10.76 5.84
C ILE A 26 -1.09 -9.34 6.43
N GLY A 27 0.11 -8.86 6.80
CA GLY A 27 0.32 -7.57 7.47
C GLY A 27 1.39 -7.64 8.55
N TRP A 28 1.58 -6.50 9.23
CA TRP A 28 2.68 -6.24 10.15
C TRP A 28 2.17 -5.74 11.50
N ASN A 29 2.94 -5.95 12.57
CA ASN A 29 2.54 -5.55 13.93
C ASN A 29 2.78 -4.06 14.22
N ASP A 30 3.31 -3.31 13.26
CA ASP A 30 3.70 -1.91 13.38
C ASP A 30 3.24 -1.14 12.14
N LEU A 31 2.68 0.05 12.35
CA LEU A 31 2.10 0.86 11.28
C LEU A 31 3.20 1.43 10.37
N GLU A 32 4.24 2.01 10.96
CA GLU A 32 5.32 2.64 10.19
C GLU A 32 6.07 1.58 9.37
N TYR A 33 6.25 0.38 9.93
CA TYR A 33 6.86 -0.74 9.22
C TYR A 33 5.99 -1.25 8.05
N ALA A 34 4.66 -1.26 8.20
CA ALA A 34 3.76 -1.60 7.10
C ALA A 34 3.86 -0.58 5.95
N GLU A 35 3.91 0.73 6.28
CA GLU A 35 4.08 1.80 5.30
C GLU A 35 5.46 1.74 4.63
N SER A 36 6.53 1.42 5.39
CA SER A 36 7.89 1.34 4.83
C SER A 36 8.02 0.20 3.82
N LEU A 37 7.49 -0.98 4.14
CA LEU A 37 7.53 -2.13 3.23
C LEU A 37 6.69 -1.91 1.98
N ALA A 38 5.49 -1.33 2.10
CA ALA A 38 4.71 -0.95 0.93
C ALA A 38 5.51 0.01 0.03
N SER A 39 6.21 0.99 0.62
CA SER A 39 7.05 1.93 -0.13
C SER A 39 8.26 1.25 -0.80
N GLU A 40 8.82 0.19 -0.19
CA GLU A 40 9.87 -0.64 -0.80
C GLU A 40 9.36 -1.47 -1.98
N ASP A 41 8.06 -1.81 -1.98
CA ASP A 41 7.36 -2.56 -3.03
C ASP A 41 6.71 -1.66 -4.10
N ASP A 42 7.26 -0.47 -4.34
CA ASP A 42 6.76 0.51 -5.33
C ASP A 42 5.31 0.98 -5.06
N TRP A 43 4.85 0.99 -3.81
CA TRP A 43 3.66 1.75 -3.45
C TRP A 43 4.05 3.19 -3.14
N ILE A 44 3.14 4.12 -3.41
CA ILE A 44 3.34 5.51 -3.04
C ILE A 44 2.36 5.92 -1.96
N LYS A 45 2.79 6.90 -1.15
CA LYS A 45 1.95 7.65 -0.24
C LYS A 45 1.86 9.10 -0.74
N ASP A 46 0.66 9.52 -1.10
CA ASP A 46 0.36 10.92 -1.41
C ASP A 46 -0.51 11.49 -0.29
N ILE A 47 0.09 12.36 0.53
CA ILE A 47 -0.48 12.88 1.76
C ILE A 47 -0.79 11.73 2.75
N ASP A 48 -2.04 11.27 2.78
CA ASP A 48 -2.55 10.23 3.68
C ASP A 48 -3.21 9.07 2.91
N LYS A 49 -3.00 9.01 1.59
CA LYS A 49 -3.54 7.96 0.72
C LYS A 49 -2.43 7.11 0.13
N HIS A 50 -2.69 5.82 0.01
CA HIS A 50 -1.78 4.83 -0.50
C HIS A 50 -2.25 4.31 -1.86
N TYR A 51 -1.33 4.17 -2.80
CA TYR A 51 -1.64 3.68 -4.14
C TYR A 51 -0.66 2.58 -4.56
N CYS A 52 -1.20 1.46 -5.04
CA CYS A 52 -0.39 0.43 -5.66
C CYS A 52 0.15 0.92 -7.01
N ASN A 53 1.26 0.31 -7.44
CA ASN A 53 1.94 0.55 -8.71
C ASN A 53 1.02 0.50 -9.96
N ASP A 54 -0.12 -0.21 -9.90
CA ASP A 54 -1.09 -0.27 -10.99
C ASP A 54 -2.07 0.93 -11.01
N CYS A 55 -2.19 1.63 -9.89
CA CYS A 55 -3.16 2.72 -9.68
C CYS A 55 -2.55 4.11 -9.81
N TYR A 56 -1.24 4.24 -10.03
CA TYR A 56 -0.60 5.51 -10.28
C TYR A 56 0.42 5.43 -11.40
N ASN A 57 0.77 6.59 -11.94
CA ASN A 57 1.89 6.79 -12.84
C ASN A 57 2.38 8.25 -12.73
N TYR A 58 3.50 8.55 -13.39
CA TYR A 58 3.99 9.92 -13.54
C TYR A 58 3.87 10.36 -15.00
N ASP A 59 3.55 11.63 -15.24
CA ASP A 59 3.61 12.23 -16.57
C ASP A 59 5.03 12.66 -16.96
N ASP A 60 5.18 13.26 -18.14
CA ASP A 60 6.47 13.72 -18.66
C ASP A 60 7.11 14.87 -17.83
N GLU A 61 6.36 15.47 -16.90
CA GLU A 61 6.80 16.54 -16.00
C GLU A 61 6.95 16.05 -14.54
N ASP A 62 6.99 14.73 -14.32
CA ASP A 62 7.05 14.08 -13.01
C ASP A 62 5.84 14.39 -12.10
N ASN A 63 4.69 14.81 -12.66
CA ASN A 63 3.48 14.96 -11.87
C ASN A 63 2.83 13.61 -11.61
N LEU A 64 2.42 13.39 -10.37
CA LEU A 64 1.67 12.20 -9.97
C LEU A 64 0.27 12.19 -10.59
N ILE A 65 -0.06 11.11 -11.30
CA ILE A 65 -1.39 10.83 -11.83
C ILE A 65 -1.94 9.57 -11.15
N ILE A 66 -3.14 9.66 -10.61
CA ILE A 66 -3.90 8.49 -10.12
C ILE A 66 -4.80 7.98 -11.24
N ASN A 67 -4.60 6.72 -11.64
CA ASN A 67 -5.37 6.07 -12.68
C ASN A 67 -6.85 6.03 -12.30
N LYS A 68 -7.73 6.46 -13.20
CA LYS A 68 -9.17 6.26 -13.01
C LYS A 68 -9.47 4.78 -13.18
N GLY A 69 -9.98 4.15 -12.13
CA GLY A 69 -10.56 2.80 -12.18
C GLY A 69 -11.77 2.70 -13.09
#